data_AF-A0A7Y0N2P5-F1
#
_entry.id   AF-A0A7Y0N2P5-F1
#
_cell.length_a   1.000
_cell.length_b   1.000
_cell.length_c   1.000
_cell.angle_alpha   90.00
_cell.angle_beta   90.00
_cell.angle_gamma   90.00
#
_symmetry.space_group_name_H-M   'P 1'
#
loop_
_entity.id
_entity.type
_entity.pdbx_description
1 polymer ?
#
loop_
_entity_poly.entity_id
_entity_poly.type
_entity_poly.pdbx_seq_one_letter_code
_entity_poly.pdbx_strand_id
1 'polypeptide(L)' 'MVAKAKTTKAKVELPPFEYPQGYQLIAGVDEVGRGPLVGDVVTAAVILDPNNPIEGL' A
#
# COMPACT_ATOMS: atom_id res chain seq x y z
N MET A 1 -36.65 8.74 -25.51
CA MET A 1 -35.75 7.83 -24.76
C MET A 1 -34.36 8.43 -24.76
N VAL A 2 -33.83 8.86 -23.61
CA VAL A 2 -32.47 9.39 -23.50
C VAL A 2 -31.60 8.31 -22.87
N ALA A 3 -30.71 7.72 -23.65
CA ALA A 3 -29.72 6.77 -23.15
C ALA A 3 -28.69 7.51 -22.30
N LYS A 4 -28.56 7.15 -21.02
CA LYS A 4 -27.47 7.63 -20.17
C LYS A 4 -26.18 6.93 -20.60
N ALA A 5 -25.21 7.68 -21.09
CA ALA A 5 -23.86 7.19 -21.35
C ALA A 5 -23.21 6.77 -20.00
N LYS A 6 -22.70 5.54 -19.93
CA LYS A 6 -21.90 5.06 -18.80
C LYS A 6 -20.53 5.75 -18.87
N THR A 7 -20.22 6.60 -17.89
CA THR A 7 -18.91 7.23 -17.73
C THR A 7 -17.90 6.17 -17.29
N THR A 8 -17.06 5.69 -18.19
CA THR A 8 -15.91 4.85 -17.86
C THR A 8 -14.83 5.72 -17.21
N LYS A 9 -14.51 5.48 -15.93
CA LYS A 9 -13.37 6.14 -15.28
C LYS A 9 -12.09 5.76 -16.05
N ALA A 10 -11.34 6.76 -16.48
CA ALA A 10 -10.04 6.54 -17.10
C ALA A 10 -9.09 5.86 -16.10
N LYS A 11 -8.36 4.84 -16.57
CA LYS A 11 -7.31 4.18 -15.79
C LYS A 11 -6.13 5.15 -15.68
N VAL A 12 -5.82 5.60 -14.48
CA VAL A 12 -4.65 6.43 -14.23
C VAL A 12 -3.46 5.49 -14.02
N GLU A 13 -2.46 5.58 -14.88
CA GLU A 13 -1.16 4.93 -14.64
C GLU A 13 -0.32 5.86 -13.77
N LEU A 14 0.10 5.36 -12.62
CA LEU A 14 0.96 6.10 -11.71
C LEU A 14 2.42 5.92 -12.14
N PRO A 15 3.27 6.94 -12.00
CA PRO A 15 4.69 6.79 -12.23
C PRO A 15 5.30 5.77 -11.25
N PRO A 16 6.46 5.18 -11.58
CA PRO A 16 7.21 4.37 -10.63
C PRO A 16 7.51 5.13 -9.34
N PHE A 17 7.45 4.44 -8.21
CA PHE A 17 7.85 5.00 -6.93
C PHE A 17 9.38 5.02 -6.80
N GLU A 18 9.94 6.17 -6.43
CA GLU A 18 11.37 6.33 -6.17
C GLU A 18 11.62 6.54 -4.68
N TYR A 19 12.53 5.75 -4.10
CA TYR A 19 12.92 5.93 -2.71
C TYR A 19 13.75 7.21 -2.52
N PRO A 20 13.54 7.94 -1.42
CA PRO A 20 14.34 9.12 -1.11
C PRO A 20 15.80 8.73 -0.88
N GLN A 21 16.71 9.50 -1.48
CA GLN A 21 18.14 9.29 -1.34
C GLN A 21 18.64 9.69 0.05
N GLY A 22 19.74 9.06 0.49
CA GLY A 22 20.39 9.39 1.77
C GLY A 22 19.88 8.62 2.99
N TYR A 23 18.89 7.74 2.82
CA TYR A 23 18.41 6.84 3.87
C TYR A 23 18.90 5.41 3.64
N GLN A 24 19.40 4.77 4.69
CA GLN A 24 19.85 3.37 4.63
C GLN A 24 18.78 2.38 5.09
N LEU A 25 17.85 2.83 5.93
CA LEU A 25 16.79 2.02 6.53
C LEU A 25 15.44 2.56 6.08
N ILE A 26 14.62 1.68 5.53
CA ILE A 26 13.28 2.01 5.02
C ILE A 26 12.30 1.02 5.62
N ALA A 27 11.27 1.54 6.27
CA ALA A 27 10.22 0.73 6.86
C ALA A 27 8.97 0.72 5.98
N GLY A 28 8.47 -0.47 5.66
CA GLY A 28 7.09 -0.64 5.19
C GLY A 28 6.14 -0.58 6.39
N VAL A 29 4.98 0.08 6.24
CA VAL A 29 3.98 0.20 7.31
C VAL A 29 2.65 -0.29 6.78
N ASP A 30 1.93 -1.08 7.59
CA ASP A 30 0.58 -1.53 7.28
C ASP A 30 -0.26 -1.68 8.56
N GLU A 31 -1.57 -1.66 8.41
CA GLU A 31 -2.53 -1.80 9.50
C GLU A 31 -3.51 -2.97 9.32
N VAL A 32 -4.03 -3.47 10.44
CA VAL A 32 -5.11 -4.44 10.49
C VAL A 32 -6.19 -3.97 11.45
N GLY A 33 -7.44 -4.38 11.22
CA GLY A 33 -8.53 -4.14 12.17
C GLY A 33 -9.33 -2.86 11.93
N ARG A 34 -9.20 -2.19 10.77
CA ARG A 34 -10.01 -0.99 10.45
C ARG A 34 -11.48 -1.29 10.12
N GLY A 35 -11.80 -2.55 9.81
CA GLY A 35 -13.15 -2.98 9.39
C GLY A 35 -14.11 -3.39 10.52
N PRO A 36 -13.68 -4.11 11.56
CA PRO A 36 -14.53 -4.49 12.69
C PRO A 36 -15.22 -3.32 13.39
N LEU A 37 -16.40 -3.59 13.99
CA LEU A 37 -17.20 -2.58 14.71
C LEU A 37 -16.62 -2.23 16.09
N VAL A 38 -15.86 -3.16 16.67
CA VAL A 38 -15.22 -3.06 17.98
C VAL A 38 -13.88 -3.81 17.95
N GLY A 39 -12.94 -3.37 18.79
CA GLY A 39 -11.57 -3.86 18.83
C GLY A 39 -10.57 -2.81 18.36
N ASP A 40 -9.30 -3.03 18.67
CA ASP A 40 -8.23 -2.09 18.33
C ASP A 40 -7.83 -2.20 16.85
N VAL A 41 -7.37 -1.07 16.31
CA VAL A 41 -6.58 -1.06 15.07
C VAL A 41 -5.12 -1.22 15.46
N VAL A 42 -4.45 -2.20 14.87
CA VAL A 42 -3.03 -2.47 15.12
C VAL A 42 -2.25 -2.23 13.85
N THR A 43 -1.08 -1.62 13.97
CA THR A 43 -0.16 -1.32 12.87
C THR A 43 1.21 -1.91 13.16
N ALA A 44 1.92 -2.28 12.10
CA ALA A 44 3.30 -2.71 12.15
C ALA A 44 4.17 -1.86 11.21
N ALA A 45 5.43 -1.67 11.59
CA ALA A 45 6.47 -1.08 10.75
C ALA A 45 7.63 -2.07 10.65
N VAL A 46 8.04 -2.43 9.43
CA VAL A 46 9.04 -3.47 9.18
C VAL A 46 10.15 -2.93 8.30
N ILE A 47 11.39 -3.02 8.80
CA ILE A 47 12.60 -2.85 8.01
C ILE A 47 13.13 -4.25 7.71
N LEU A 48 13.26 -4.61 6.43
CA LEU A 48 13.77 -5.92 6.02
C LEU A 48 15.30 -5.97 6.11
N ASP A 49 15.84 -7.10 6.54
CA ASP A 49 17.27 -7.39 6.41
C ASP A 49 17.56 -7.85 4.97
N PRO A 50 18.40 -7.13 4.20
CA PRO A 50 18.73 -7.50 2.83
C PRO A 50 19.45 -8.85 2.73
N ASN A 51 20.05 -9.35 3.82
CA ASN A 51 20.76 -10.63 3.84
C ASN A 51 19.88 -11.80 4.29
N ASN A 52 18.64 -11.53 4.72
CA ASN A 52 17.71 -12.55 5.18
C ASN A 52 16.32 -12.34 4.56
N PRO A 53 16.17 -12.61 3.25
CA PRO A 53 14.89 -12.44 2.57
C PRO A 53 13.86 -13.45 3.10
N ILE A 54 12.61 -13.00 3.17
CA ILE A 54 11.48 -13.85 3.55
C ILE A 54 10.88 -14.46 2.28
N GLU A 55 10.83 -15.79 2.20
CA GLU A 55 10.24 -16.49 1.06
C GLU A 55 8.74 -16.18 0.92
N GLY A 56 8.31 -15.81 -0.29
CA GLY A 56 6.90 -15.54 -0.60
C GLY A 56 6.41 -14.11 -0.30
N LEU A 57 7.32 -13.23 0.11
CA LEU A 57 7.12 -11.77 0.19
C LEU A 57 7.57 -11.06 -1.10
#